data_AF-A0A800B0T1-F1
#
_entry.id   AF-A0A800B0T1-F1
#
_cell.length_a   1.000
_cell.length_b   1.000
_cell.length_c   1.000
_cell.angle_alpha   90.00
_cell.angle_beta   90.00
_cell.angle_gamma   90.00
#
_symmetry.space_group_name_H-M   'P 1'
#
loop_
_entity.id
_entity.type
_entity.pdbx_description
1 polymer ?
#
loop_
_entity_poly.entity_id
_entity_poly.type
_entity_poly.pdbx_seq_one_letter_code
_entity_poly.pdbx_strand_id
1 'polypeptide(L)'
;SNLFEKNTIGINIDSCNRNKYKSNHLYNNGWAIKFQGASTYNFFQFNNFVNNSFDLSFKSSLKNNKFEANHWSEYRGYDLDKDGIGDVPHRPLKLFSFITTNTPDSVVLLRSLFVDIINFSEQVSPIFTPENLVDKKPIIKVIDAQY
;
A
#
# COMPACT_ATOMS: atom_id res chain seq x y z
N SER A 1 12.87 -10.40 -9.29
CA SER A 1 11.45 -10.04 -9.31
C SER A 1 10.64 -11.25 -8.90
N ASN A 2 9.62 -11.08 -8.03
CA ASN A 2 8.67 -12.12 -7.64
C ASN A 2 7.24 -11.69 -8.01
N LEU A 3 6.37 -12.66 -8.30
CA LEU A 3 4.95 -12.45 -8.56
C LEU A 3 4.12 -13.04 -7.41
N PHE A 4 3.32 -12.19 -6.77
CA PHE A 4 2.33 -12.54 -5.75
C PHE A 4 0.94 -12.22 -6.29
N GLU A 5 0.24 -13.24 -6.81
CA GLU A 5 -1.06 -13.05 -7.44
C GLU A 5 -2.17 -13.85 -6.75
N LYS A 6 -3.34 -13.22 -6.53
CA LYS A 6 -4.59 -13.86 -6.04
C LYS A 6 -4.44 -14.59 -4.69
N ASN A 7 -3.57 -14.09 -3.82
CA ASN A 7 -3.44 -14.61 -2.45
C ASN A 7 -4.38 -13.86 -1.50
N THR A 8 -4.75 -14.50 -0.38
CA THR A 8 -5.38 -13.78 0.73
C THR A 8 -4.46 -12.68 1.27
N ILE A 9 -3.15 -12.99 1.36
CA ILE A 9 -2.08 -12.07 1.74
C ILE A 9 -0.92 -12.32 0.78
N GLY A 10 -0.45 -11.32 0.05
CA GLY A 10 0.70 -11.43 -0.84
C GLY A 10 2.00 -11.61 -0.07
N ILE A 11 2.31 -10.67 0.84
CA ILE A 11 3.47 -10.74 1.73
C ILE A 11 3.04 -10.51 3.17
N ASN A 12 3.32 -11.47 4.04
CA ASN A 12 3.18 -11.30 5.48
C ASN A 12 4.54 -10.95 6.10
N ILE A 13 4.62 -9.83 6.81
CA ILE A 13 5.84 -9.33 7.42
C ILE A 13 5.65 -9.37 8.93
N ASP A 14 6.30 -10.30 9.60
CA ASP A 14 6.27 -10.44 11.06
C ASP A 14 7.68 -10.34 11.63
N SER A 15 7.89 -9.36 12.51
CA SER A 15 9.14 -9.16 13.24
C SER A 15 10.38 -9.12 12.32
N CYS A 16 10.18 -8.59 11.11
CA CYS A 16 11.19 -8.52 10.06
C CYS A 16 11.78 -7.11 10.02
N ASN A 17 13.11 -7.03 10.03
CA ASN A 17 13.83 -5.76 10.07
C ASN A 17 14.88 -5.66 8.96
N ARG A 18 15.07 -4.45 8.42
CA ARG A 18 16.14 -4.14 7.44
C ARG A 18 16.06 -4.92 6.13
N ASN A 19 14.86 -5.37 5.73
CA ASN A 19 14.67 -6.06 4.46
C ASN A 19 14.41 -5.09 3.31
N LYS A 20 14.75 -5.52 2.09
CA LYS A 20 14.48 -4.79 0.85
C LYS A 20 13.54 -5.61 -0.02
N TYR A 21 12.34 -5.08 -0.23
CA TYR A 21 11.34 -5.61 -1.14
C TYR A 21 11.39 -4.76 -2.41
N LYS A 22 12.14 -5.26 -3.41
CA LYS A 22 12.38 -4.54 -4.67
C LYS A 22 11.85 -5.30 -5.88
N SER A 23 11.25 -4.59 -6.84
CA SER A 23 10.83 -5.16 -8.13
C SER A 23 9.89 -6.37 -7.98
N ASN A 24 8.93 -6.32 -7.07
CA ASN A 24 7.89 -7.36 -6.92
C ASN A 24 6.57 -6.92 -7.55
N HIS A 25 5.78 -7.89 -8.00
CA HIS A 25 4.46 -7.68 -8.57
C HIS A 25 3.41 -8.27 -7.62
N LEU A 26 2.60 -7.43 -6.99
CA LEU A 26 1.56 -7.81 -6.03
C LEU A 26 0.18 -7.54 -6.62
N TYR A 27 -0.41 -8.55 -7.26
CA TYR A 27 -1.61 -8.43 -8.09
C TYR A 27 -2.82 -9.14 -7.50
N ASN A 28 -3.98 -8.47 -7.48
CA ASN A 28 -5.26 -9.09 -7.17
C ASN A 28 -5.30 -9.82 -5.79
N ASN A 29 -4.48 -9.41 -4.83
CA ASN A 29 -4.49 -10.03 -3.49
C ASN A 29 -5.59 -9.42 -2.62
N GLY A 30 -6.00 -10.14 -1.58
CA GLY A 30 -6.83 -9.57 -0.52
C GLY A 30 -6.08 -8.43 0.18
N TRP A 31 -4.91 -8.77 0.72
CA TRP A 31 -3.90 -7.82 1.21
C TRP A 31 -2.64 -7.94 0.36
N ALA A 32 -2.09 -6.84 -0.14
CA ALA A 32 -0.78 -6.89 -0.80
C ALA A 32 0.31 -7.18 0.24
N ILE A 33 0.36 -6.36 1.29
CA ILE A 33 1.28 -6.51 2.41
C ILE A 33 0.54 -6.40 3.74
N LYS A 34 0.85 -7.32 4.65
CA LYS A 34 0.35 -7.31 6.02
C LYS A 34 1.51 -7.20 7.01
N PHE A 35 1.56 -6.11 7.77
CA PHE A 35 2.54 -5.89 8.82
C PHE A 35 2.04 -6.40 10.17
N GLN A 36 2.85 -7.26 10.78
CA GLN A 36 2.67 -7.84 12.09
C GLN A 36 3.98 -7.70 12.89
N GLY A 37 3.87 -7.79 14.22
CA GLY A 37 5.03 -7.69 15.10
C GLY A 37 5.80 -6.37 14.99
N ALA A 38 6.95 -6.27 15.64
CA ALA A 38 7.79 -5.08 15.58
C ALA A 38 8.68 -5.09 14.32
N SER A 39 8.11 -4.72 13.17
CA SER A 39 8.79 -4.68 11.88
C SER A 39 9.22 -3.25 11.52
N THR A 40 10.53 -2.99 11.44
CA THR A 40 11.11 -1.65 11.24
C THR A 40 12.27 -1.65 10.22
N TYR A 41 12.57 -0.48 9.65
CA TYR A 41 13.65 -0.31 8.66
C TYR A 41 13.50 -1.16 7.39
N ASN A 42 12.28 -1.53 6.98
CA ASN A 42 12.06 -2.21 5.71
C ASN A 42 11.85 -1.19 4.58
N PHE A 43 12.36 -1.52 3.39
CA PHE A 43 12.31 -0.68 2.20
C PHE A 43 11.51 -1.37 1.11
N PHE A 44 10.48 -0.68 0.59
CA PHE A 44 9.63 -1.14 -0.50
C PHE A 44 9.83 -0.20 -1.67
N GLN A 45 10.53 -0.69 -2.71
CA GLN A 45 10.91 0.14 -3.84
C GLN A 45 10.62 -0.55 -5.17
N PHE A 46 10.14 0.19 -6.15
CA PHE A 46 9.91 -0.33 -7.51
C PHE A 46 9.00 -1.56 -7.55
N ASN A 47 8.04 -1.68 -6.63
CA ASN A 47 7.04 -2.74 -6.66
C ASN A 47 5.79 -2.26 -7.39
N ASN A 48 5.04 -3.20 -8.00
CA ASN A 48 3.73 -2.94 -8.56
C ASN A 48 2.65 -3.46 -7.63
N PHE A 49 1.85 -2.54 -7.08
CA PHE A 49 0.64 -2.84 -6.31
C PHE A 49 -0.57 -2.63 -7.21
N VAL A 50 -1.16 -3.71 -7.72
CA VAL A 50 -2.23 -3.62 -8.72
C VAL A 50 -3.46 -4.42 -8.28
N ASN A 51 -4.59 -3.73 -8.21
CA ASN A 51 -5.92 -4.31 -7.95
C ASN A 51 -6.00 -5.16 -6.67
N ASN A 52 -5.18 -4.88 -5.66
CA ASN A 52 -5.35 -5.49 -4.35
C ASN A 52 -6.59 -4.91 -3.66
N SER A 53 -7.30 -5.72 -2.87
CA SER A 53 -8.45 -5.19 -2.10
C SER A 53 -7.98 -4.17 -1.06
N PHE A 54 -6.83 -4.45 -0.46
CA PHE A 54 -6.10 -3.55 0.41
C PHE A 54 -4.61 -3.63 0.09
N ASP A 55 -3.94 -2.50 -0.09
CA ASP A 55 -2.49 -2.52 -0.31
C ASP A 55 -1.74 -2.85 0.98
N LEU A 56 -2.07 -2.17 2.09
CA LEU A 56 -1.39 -2.33 3.37
C LEU A 56 -2.35 -2.51 4.55
N SER A 57 -2.00 -3.43 5.46
CA SER A 57 -2.47 -3.45 6.87
C SER A 57 -1.31 -3.37 7.84
N PHE A 58 -1.56 -2.82 9.03
CA PHE A 58 -0.62 -2.90 10.15
C PHE A 58 -1.37 -3.12 11.47
N LYS A 59 -0.76 -3.93 12.36
CA LYS A 59 -1.19 -4.07 13.76
C LYS A 59 -0.22 -3.43 14.76
N SER A 60 0.87 -2.85 14.27
CA SER A 60 1.98 -2.32 15.06
C SER A 60 2.57 -1.09 14.40
N SER A 61 3.47 -0.40 15.10
CA SER A 61 4.11 0.81 14.59
C SER A 61 4.88 0.52 13.30
N LEU A 62 4.55 1.26 12.22
CA LEU A 62 5.30 1.23 10.96
C LEU A 62 6.55 2.11 10.98
N LYS A 63 7.04 2.47 12.17
CA LYS A 63 8.16 3.40 12.34
C LYS A 63 9.38 2.94 11.53
N ASN A 64 9.94 3.88 10.78
CA ASN A 64 11.13 3.70 9.93
C ASN A 64 10.98 2.73 8.75
N ASN A 65 9.78 2.27 8.39
CA ASN A 65 9.57 1.62 7.09
C ASN A 65 9.41 2.69 6.00
N LYS A 66 9.94 2.43 4.79
CA LYS A 66 9.92 3.40 3.68
C LYS A 66 9.33 2.78 2.42
N PHE A 67 8.38 3.50 1.83
CA PHE A 67 7.86 3.25 0.49
C PHE A 67 8.36 4.35 -0.44
N GLU A 68 8.91 3.98 -1.58
CA GLU A 68 9.45 4.95 -2.55
C GLU A 68 9.46 4.34 -3.95
N ALA A 69 9.03 5.10 -4.95
CA ALA A 69 9.12 4.67 -6.35
C ALA A 69 8.36 3.38 -6.63
N ASN A 70 7.22 3.15 -5.97
CA ASN A 70 6.33 2.03 -6.31
C ASN A 70 5.22 2.50 -7.26
N HIS A 71 4.71 1.58 -8.07
CA HIS A 71 3.49 1.78 -8.83
C HIS A 71 2.28 1.31 -8.03
N TRP A 72 1.22 2.12 -8.02
CA TRP A 72 -0.03 1.83 -7.29
C TRP A 72 -1.21 2.03 -8.23
N SER A 73 -2.04 1.00 -8.45
CA SER A 73 -3.22 1.12 -9.33
C SER A 73 -4.26 2.12 -8.82
N GLU A 74 -4.24 2.39 -7.52
CA GLU A 74 -5.10 3.37 -6.85
C GLU A 74 -4.52 4.78 -6.82
N TYR A 75 -3.32 4.99 -7.39
CA TYR A 75 -2.78 6.33 -7.53
C TYR A 75 -3.67 7.15 -8.46
N ARG A 76 -4.08 8.34 -8.01
CA ARG A 76 -4.94 9.30 -8.74
C ARG A 76 -4.25 10.65 -8.95
N GLY A 77 -2.94 10.70 -8.73
CA GLY A 77 -2.16 11.89 -8.99
C GLY A 77 -1.91 12.13 -10.47
N TYR A 78 -1.15 13.17 -10.75
CA TYR A 78 -0.78 13.59 -12.10
C TYR A 78 0.73 13.75 -12.20
N ASP A 79 1.21 13.79 -13.44
CA ASP A 79 2.61 13.99 -13.82
C ASP A 79 2.62 15.07 -14.91
N LEU A 80 2.89 16.31 -14.50
CA LEU A 80 2.85 17.50 -15.37
C LEU A 80 4.13 17.66 -16.19
N ASP A 81 5.28 17.27 -15.65
CA ASP A 81 6.58 17.38 -16.31
C ASP A 81 6.93 16.18 -17.19
N LYS A 82 6.14 15.10 -17.09
CA LYS A 82 6.17 13.87 -17.89
C LYS A 82 7.41 13.03 -17.64
N ASP A 83 7.96 13.04 -16.43
CA ASP A 83 9.12 12.24 -16.07
C ASP A 83 8.77 10.79 -15.66
N GLY A 84 7.47 10.45 -15.57
CA GLY A 84 6.96 9.14 -15.18
C GLY A 84 6.80 8.94 -13.67
N ILE A 85 7.11 9.96 -12.86
CA ILE A 85 6.90 10.05 -11.42
C ILE A 85 5.72 10.99 -11.16
N GLY A 86 4.86 10.63 -10.22
CA GLY A 86 3.73 11.47 -9.86
C GLY A 86 4.13 12.66 -8.99
N ASP A 87 3.59 13.84 -9.31
CA ASP A 87 3.86 15.12 -8.65
C ASP A 87 3.27 15.23 -7.24
N VAL A 88 2.28 14.38 -6.94
CA VAL A 88 1.62 14.34 -5.62
C VAL A 88 1.93 13.03 -4.88
N PRO A 89 2.26 13.08 -3.58
CA PRO A 89 2.56 11.86 -2.83
C PRO A 89 1.37 10.90 -2.74
N HIS A 90 1.65 9.60 -2.77
CA HIS A 90 0.65 8.55 -2.57
C HIS A 90 0.63 8.07 -1.11
N ARG A 91 -0.59 7.91 -0.56
CA ARG A 91 -0.83 7.32 0.76
C ARG A 91 -1.45 5.92 0.58
N PRO A 92 -0.68 4.84 0.76
CA PRO A 92 -1.14 3.48 0.46
C PRO A 92 -2.05 2.86 1.55
N LEU A 93 -2.45 3.64 2.55
CA LEU A 93 -3.33 3.18 3.62
C LEU A 93 -4.75 3.72 3.42
N LYS A 94 -5.73 2.82 3.51
CA LYS A 94 -7.16 3.15 3.56
C LYS A 94 -7.65 3.00 5.00
N LEU A 95 -8.48 3.92 5.49
CA LEU A 95 -9.08 3.82 6.83
C LEU A 95 -9.84 2.50 7.02
N PHE A 96 -10.57 2.04 6.00
CA PHE A 96 -11.27 0.77 6.08
C PHE A 96 -10.35 -0.44 6.20
N SER A 97 -9.09 -0.34 5.76
CA SER A 97 -8.09 -1.39 5.95
C SER A 97 -7.73 -1.53 7.44
N PHE A 98 -7.61 -0.41 8.16
CA PHE A 98 -7.43 -0.41 9.61
C PHE A 98 -8.65 -1.02 10.34
N ILE A 99 -9.87 -0.64 9.95
CA ILE A 99 -11.11 -1.20 10.53
C ILE A 99 -11.16 -2.71 10.33
N THR A 100 -10.98 -3.18 9.09
CA THR A 100 -11.04 -4.62 8.75
C THR A 100 -9.92 -5.43 9.43
N THR A 101 -8.78 -4.81 9.72
CA THR A 101 -7.67 -5.45 10.45
C THR A 101 -8.02 -5.73 11.92
N ASN A 102 -8.83 -4.86 12.54
CA ASN A 102 -9.25 -4.96 13.94
C ASN A 102 -10.58 -5.69 14.12
N THR A 103 -11.48 -5.56 13.13
CA THR A 103 -12.80 -6.20 13.11
C THR A 103 -12.97 -6.96 11.78
N PRO A 104 -12.48 -8.20 11.66
CA PRO A 104 -12.48 -8.94 10.39
C PRO A 104 -13.85 -9.11 9.74
N ASP A 105 -14.92 -9.25 10.54
CA ASP A 105 -16.29 -9.42 10.06
C ASP A 105 -16.79 -8.20 9.25
N SER A 106 -16.18 -7.03 9.42
CA SER A 106 -16.53 -5.84 8.64
C SER A 106 -16.24 -6.01 7.15
N VAL A 107 -15.45 -7.01 6.75
CA VAL A 107 -15.13 -7.30 5.34
C VAL A 107 -16.38 -7.51 4.48
N VAL A 108 -17.52 -7.89 5.08
CA VAL A 108 -18.81 -7.97 4.38
C VAL A 108 -19.25 -6.65 3.75
N LEU A 109 -18.77 -5.52 4.28
CA LEU A 109 -19.05 -4.16 3.78
C LEU A 109 -18.10 -3.74 2.66
N LEU A 110 -17.14 -4.58 2.26
CA LEU A 110 -16.21 -4.28 1.19
C LEU A 110 -16.96 -3.95 -0.11
N ARG A 111 -16.61 -2.83 -0.75
CA ARG A 111 -17.30 -2.25 -1.93
C ARG A 111 -18.69 -1.67 -1.66
N SER A 112 -19.04 -1.40 -0.41
CA SER A 112 -20.21 -0.57 -0.10
C SER A 112 -19.89 0.92 -0.25
N LEU A 113 -20.92 1.72 -0.60
CA LEU A 113 -20.82 3.19 -0.65
C LEU A 113 -20.32 3.79 0.67
N PHE A 114 -20.70 3.18 1.80
CA PHE A 114 -20.24 3.58 3.13
C PHE A 114 -18.71 3.52 3.24
N VAL A 115 -18.09 2.45 2.75
CA VAL A 115 -16.63 2.29 2.75
C VAL A 115 -15.96 3.32 1.85
N ASP A 116 -16.55 3.63 0.69
CA ASP A 116 -16.01 4.63 -0.24
C ASP A 116 -15.99 6.02 0.39
N ILE A 117 -17.08 6.41 1.06
CA ILE A 117 -17.19 7.70 1.78
C ILE A 117 -16.14 7.80 2.89
N ILE A 118 -15.98 6.75 3.70
CA ILE A 118 -15.00 6.73 4.80
C ILE A 118 -13.58 6.86 4.28
N ASN A 119 -13.23 6.12 3.22
CA ASN A 119 -11.88 6.20 2.63
C ASN A 119 -11.62 7.57 1.99
N PHE A 120 -12.62 8.16 1.34
CA PHE A 120 -12.51 9.51 0.79
C PHE A 120 -12.28 10.56 1.88
N SER A 121 -13.01 10.46 3.01
CA SER A 121 -12.80 11.34 4.16
C SER A 121 -11.36 11.29 4.68
N GLU A 122 -10.77 10.10 4.80
CA GLU A 122 -9.37 9.94 5.24
C GLU A 122 -8.37 10.49 4.21
N GLN A 123 -8.69 10.41 2.91
CA GLN A 123 -7.85 10.98 1.86
C GLN A 123 -7.80 12.52 1.94
N VAL A 124 -8.94 13.16 2.25
CA VAL A 124 -9.05 14.63 2.36
C VAL A 124 -8.53 15.15 3.70
N SER A 125 -8.80 14.44 4.78
CA SER A 125 -8.39 14.78 6.14
C SER A 125 -7.80 13.55 6.84
N PRO A 126 -6.48 13.31 6.72
CA PRO A 126 -5.84 12.13 7.30
C PRO A 126 -5.83 12.23 8.83
N ILE A 127 -6.54 11.34 9.51
CA ILE A 127 -6.58 11.28 10.98
C ILE A 127 -5.85 10.03 11.49
N PHE A 128 -5.89 8.94 10.73
CA PHE A 128 -5.39 7.63 11.17
C PHE A 128 -4.12 7.19 10.45
N THR A 129 -3.88 7.71 9.25
CA THR A 129 -2.69 7.39 8.46
C THR A 129 -1.45 8.07 9.06
N PRO A 130 -0.43 7.31 9.51
CA PRO A 130 0.81 7.91 10.01
C PRO A 130 1.48 8.77 8.93
N GLU A 131 1.96 9.97 9.28
CA GLU A 131 2.65 10.88 8.34
C GLU A 131 3.82 10.21 7.60
N ASN A 132 4.47 9.23 8.22
CA ASN A 132 5.62 8.54 7.67
C ASN A 132 5.25 7.42 6.67
N LEU A 133 3.96 7.13 6.45
CA LEU A 133 3.48 6.11 5.52
C LEU A 133 3.04 6.74 4.19
N VAL A 134 4.01 7.26 3.45
CA VAL A 134 3.79 8.00 2.20
C VAL A 134 4.86 7.58 1.19
N ASP A 135 4.43 7.28 -0.04
CA ASP A 135 5.33 7.21 -1.19
C ASP A 135 5.40 8.59 -1.84
N LYS A 136 6.55 9.25 -1.72
CA LYS A 136 6.76 10.62 -2.23
C LYS A 136 7.04 10.66 -3.74
N LYS A 137 7.33 9.52 -4.35
CA LYS A 137 7.72 9.42 -5.77
C LYS A 137 6.97 8.27 -6.42
N PRO A 138 5.63 8.22 -6.38
CA PRO A 138 4.87 7.12 -6.95
C PRO A 138 5.13 7.04 -8.47
N ILE A 139 5.31 5.85 -9.01
CA ILE A 139 5.52 5.67 -10.46
C ILE A 139 4.17 5.58 -11.17
N ILE A 140 4.01 6.36 -12.24
CA ILE A 140 2.76 6.47 -13.00
C ILE A 140 2.38 5.16 -13.68
N LYS A 141 3.35 4.47 -14.27
CA LYS A 141 3.13 3.24 -15.05
C LYS A 141 3.57 2.01 -14.28
N VAL A 142 2.95 0.88 -14.62
CA VAL A 142 3.40 -0.44 -14.18
C VAL A 142 4.88 -0.59 -14.55
N ILE A 143 5.68 -1.04 -13.58
CA ILE A 143 7.11 -1.24 -13.75
C ILE A 143 7.31 -2.60 -14.41
N ASP A 144 7.77 -2.61 -15.65
CA ASP A 144 8.11 -3.85 -16.35
C ASP A 144 9.43 -4.44 -15.82
N ALA A 145 9.65 -5.72 -16.09
CA ALA A 145 10.76 -6.52 -15.56
C ALA A 145 12.17 -6.13 -16.09
N GLN A 146 12.41 -4.86 -16.43
CA GLN A 146 13.70 -4.36 -16.94
C GLN A 146 14.59 -3.68 -15.87
N TYR A 147 14.39 -3.99 -14.58
CA TYR A 147 15.29 -3.59 -13.48
C TYR A 147 15.52 -4.70 -12.45
#